data_AF-A0AB38ZEW2-F1
#
_entry.id   AF-A0AB38ZEW2-F1
#
_cell.length_a   1.000
_cell.length_b   1.000
_cell.length_c   1.000
_cell.angle_alpha   90.00
_cell.angle_beta   90.00
_cell.angle_gamma   90.00
#
_symmetry.space_group_name_H-M   'P 1'
#
loop_
_entity.id
_entity.type
_entity.pdbx_description
1 polymer ?
#
loop_
_entity_poly.entity_id
_entity_poly.type
_entity_poly.pdbx_seq_one_letter_code
_entity_poly.pdbx_strand_id
1 'polypeptide(L)'
;MLKFASIVLVFSSVVLLNFSKAAELKKLLAQCDCENNPLGVKNAVCLGCAETIVTSDDKELWKTLKMVLEKRNAGVSIDKIINAKYRIVHGYKYTVEFEAKVNGSNEKKICHAIYVSKPWKNQLDIFTLHCS
;
A
#
# COMPACT_ATOMS: atom_id res chain seq x y z
N MET A 1 -19.48 6.93 70.73
CA MET A 1 -19.82 6.02 69.61
C MET A 1 -20.38 6.85 68.46
N LEU A 2 -19.54 7.21 67.49
CA LEU A 2 -19.94 7.93 66.27
C LEU A 2 -20.01 6.94 65.10
N LYS A 3 -21.16 6.85 64.44
CA LYS A 3 -21.41 5.98 63.28
C LYS A 3 -20.73 6.57 62.03
N PHE A 4 -19.91 5.76 61.36
CA PHE A 4 -19.44 6.04 59.99
C PHE A 4 -20.59 5.72 59.01
N ALA A 5 -21.07 6.74 58.31
CA ALA A 5 -22.01 6.58 57.20
C ALA A 5 -21.22 6.56 55.88
N SER A 6 -21.39 5.47 55.14
CA SER A 6 -20.82 5.20 53.82
C SER A 6 -21.16 6.31 52.81
N ILE A 7 -20.14 6.92 52.20
CA ILE A 7 -20.31 7.71 50.98
C ILE A 7 -20.10 6.75 49.80
N VAL A 8 -21.23 6.38 49.19
CA VAL A 8 -21.32 5.60 47.97
C VAL A 8 -20.77 6.42 46.80
N LEU A 9 -19.87 5.78 46.06
CA LEU A 9 -19.23 6.24 44.83
C LEU A 9 -20.26 6.70 43.78
N VAL A 10 -20.22 7.99 43.41
CA VAL A 10 -20.87 8.50 42.20
C VAL A 10 -19.80 8.85 41.18
N PHE A 11 -19.26 7.82 40.52
CA PHE A 11 -18.47 7.96 39.30
C PHE A 11 -18.92 6.89 38.30
N SER A 12 -20.14 7.03 37.79
CA SER A 12 -20.60 6.17 36.69
C SER A 12 -21.63 6.91 35.86
N SER A 13 -21.17 7.62 34.82
CA SER A 13 -21.98 7.98 33.64
C SER A 13 -21.13 8.60 32.52
N VAL A 14 -20.11 9.39 32.83
CA VAL A 14 -19.37 10.14 31.78
C VAL A 14 -18.33 9.27 31.04
N VAL A 15 -17.78 8.25 31.70
CA VAL A 15 -16.73 7.39 31.12
C VAL A 15 -17.30 6.39 30.09
N LEU A 16 -18.57 6.01 30.19
CA LEU A 16 -19.15 4.96 29.33
C LEU A 16 -19.50 5.40 27.91
N LEU A 17 -19.65 6.71 27.66
CA LEU A 17 -20.01 7.20 26.32
C LEU A 17 -18.83 7.26 25.34
N ASN A 18 -17.59 7.24 25.83
CA ASN A 18 -16.41 7.30 24.97
C ASN A 18 -15.99 5.93 24.40
N PHE A 19 -16.42 4.83 25.00
CA PHE A 19 -16.06 3.48 24.53
C PHE A 19 -16.90 3.00 23.34
N SER A 20 -18.14 3.48 23.18
CA SER A 20 -19.03 3.08 22.09
C SER A 20 -18.53 3.54 20.71
N LYS A 21 -18.02 4.77 20.59
CA LYS A 21 -17.42 5.28 19.34
C LYS A 21 -16.15 4.54 18.93
N ALA A 22 -15.31 4.16 19.90
CA ALA A 22 -14.08 3.42 19.62
C ALA A 22 -14.35 2.01 19.07
N ALA A 23 -15.45 1.37 19.50
CA ALA A 23 -15.86 0.07 19.01
C ALA A 23 -16.43 0.13 17.58
N GLU A 24 -17.21 1.16 17.22
CA GLU A 24 -17.65 1.37 15.83
C GLU A 24 -16.48 1.72 14.90
N LEU A 25 -15.51 2.51 15.35
CA LEU A 25 -14.32 2.84 14.57
C LEU A 25 -13.43 1.60 14.33
N LYS A 26 -13.30 0.71 15.32
CA LYS A 26 -12.63 -0.59 15.13
C LYS A 26 -13.37 -1.49 14.15
N LYS A 27 -14.71 -1.46 14.13
CA LYS A 27 -15.53 -2.21 13.17
C LYS A 27 -15.39 -1.68 11.74
N LEU A 28 -15.22 -0.37 11.56
CA LEU A 28 -14.91 0.25 10.26
C LEU A 28 -13.46 0.01 9.80
N LEU A 29 -12.50 -0.10 10.73
CA LEU A 29 -11.10 -0.42 10.43
C LEU A 29 -10.86 -1.92 10.17
N ALA A 30 -11.74 -2.80 10.64
CA ALA A 30 -11.74 -4.23 10.33
C ALA A 30 -12.14 -4.54 8.87
N GLN A 31 -12.43 -3.53 8.06
CA GLN A 31 -12.93 -3.67 6.67
C GLN A 31 -11.84 -4.02 5.65
N CYS A 32 -10.55 -4.01 6.01
CA CYS A 32 -9.44 -4.20 5.06
C CYS A 32 -8.38 -5.20 5.55
N ASP A 33 -8.79 -6.35 6.06
CA ASP A 33 -7.87 -7.49 6.24
C ASP A 33 -7.66 -8.19 4.89
N CYS A 34 -6.57 -7.85 4.20
CA CYS A 34 -6.24 -8.41 2.87
C CYS A 34 -6.01 -9.94 2.88
N GLU A 35 -5.86 -10.53 4.07
CA GLU A 35 -5.56 -11.95 4.29
C GLU A 35 -6.79 -12.77 4.72
N ASN A 36 -7.82 -12.11 5.27
CA ASN A 36 -9.08 -12.73 5.67
C ASN A 36 -10.22 -11.89 5.11
N ASN A 37 -10.71 -12.22 3.91
CA ASN A 37 -11.92 -11.60 3.35
C ASN A 37 -13.15 -12.11 4.13
N PRO A 38 -13.72 -11.36 5.10
CA PRO A 38 -14.83 -11.86 5.91
C PRO A 38 -16.18 -11.63 5.22
N LEU A 39 -16.20 -11.01 4.03
CA LEU A 39 -17.42 -10.44 3.49
C LEU A 39 -17.83 -10.97 2.11
N GLY A 40 -16.99 -11.69 1.36
CA GLY A 40 -17.41 -12.26 0.08
C GLY A 40 -18.02 -11.23 -0.89
N VAL A 41 -17.77 -9.93 -0.65
CA VAL A 41 -18.30 -8.84 -1.46
C VAL A 41 -17.38 -8.75 -2.66
N LYS A 42 -17.83 -9.29 -3.79
CA LYS A 42 -17.10 -9.34 -5.06
C LYS A 42 -16.65 -7.96 -5.60
N ASN A 43 -17.03 -6.85 -4.95
CA ASN A 43 -16.81 -5.47 -5.40
C ASN A 43 -16.37 -4.49 -4.28
N ALA A 44 -15.92 -4.97 -3.11
CA ALA A 44 -15.39 -4.07 -2.08
C ALA A 44 -13.93 -3.71 -2.43
N VAL A 45 -13.70 -2.49 -2.94
CA VAL A 45 -12.38 -1.98 -3.28
C VAL A 45 -11.66 -1.55 -1.99
N CYS A 46 -10.68 -2.34 -1.57
CA CYS A 46 -9.84 -2.04 -0.40
C CYS A 46 -8.56 -1.35 -0.84
N LEU A 47 -8.56 -0.01 -0.85
CA LEU A 47 -7.47 0.84 -1.35
C LEU A 47 -6.10 0.60 -0.67
N GLY A 48 -6.08 0.07 0.56
CA GLY A 48 -4.85 -0.29 1.29
C GLY A 48 -4.25 -1.64 0.91
N CYS A 49 -5.02 -2.50 0.23
CA CYS A 49 -4.56 -3.81 -0.20
C CYS A 49 -3.76 -3.72 -1.51
N ALA A 50 -2.85 -4.68 -1.70
CA ALA A 50 -2.15 -4.81 -2.97
C ALA A 50 -3.13 -5.32 -4.02
N GLU A 51 -3.53 -4.42 -4.91
CA GLU A 51 -4.28 -4.77 -6.11
C GLU A 51 -3.29 -5.14 -7.21
N THR A 52 -3.56 -6.25 -7.88
CA THR A 52 -2.84 -6.61 -9.10
C THR A 52 -3.25 -5.61 -10.18
N ILE A 53 -2.29 -4.92 -10.78
CA ILE A 53 -2.56 -4.12 -11.98
C ILE A 53 -2.80 -5.12 -13.11
N VAL A 54 -4.06 -5.27 -13.52
CA VAL A 54 -4.45 -6.24 -14.56
C VAL A 54 -4.00 -5.79 -15.95
N THR A 55 -3.79 -4.49 -16.16
CA THR A 55 -3.43 -3.94 -17.47
C THR A 55 -1.97 -3.52 -17.51
N SER A 56 -1.16 -4.29 -18.22
CA SER A 56 0.24 -3.98 -18.59
C SER A 56 0.40 -2.65 -19.35
N ASP A 57 -0.68 -1.96 -19.71
CA ASP A 57 -0.70 -0.73 -20.52
C ASP A 57 -0.93 0.56 -19.71
N ASP A 58 -0.79 0.50 -18.38
CA ASP A 58 -0.92 1.69 -17.54
C ASP A 58 0.20 2.70 -17.84
N LYS A 59 -0.18 3.84 -18.45
CA LYS A 59 0.76 4.90 -18.86
C LYS A 59 1.52 5.49 -17.67
N GLU A 60 0.90 5.57 -16.50
CA GLU A 60 1.56 6.08 -15.29
C GLU A 60 2.62 5.10 -14.82
N LEU A 61 2.30 3.80 -14.75
CA LEU A 61 3.24 2.75 -14.39
C LEU A 61 4.48 2.74 -15.28
N TRP A 62 4.31 2.79 -16.60
CA TRP A 62 5.42 2.85 -17.55
C TRP A 62 6.27 4.10 -17.35
N LYS A 63 5.64 5.25 -17.14
CA LYS A 63 6.35 6.52 -16.91
C LYS A 63 7.15 6.46 -15.60
N THR A 64 6.53 6.03 -14.50
CA THR A 64 7.21 5.95 -13.21
C THR A 64 8.34 4.94 -13.22
N LEU A 65 8.14 3.79 -13.86
CA LEU A 65 9.18 2.76 -13.97
C LEU A 65 10.38 3.23 -14.80
N LYS A 66 10.17 3.96 -15.91
CA LYS A 66 11.27 4.58 -16.66
C LYS A 66 12.07 5.56 -15.79
N MET A 67 11.38 6.41 -15.03
CA MET A 67 12.05 7.32 -14.09
C MET A 67 12.85 6.58 -13.01
N VAL A 68 12.39 5.40 -12.55
CA VAL A 68 13.16 4.56 -11.62
C VAL A 68 14.48 4.12 -12.25
N LEU A 69 14.44 3.62 -13.49
CA LEU A 69 15.62 3.12 -14.20
C LEU A 69 16.63 4.24 -14.47
N GLU A 70 16.16 5.41 -14.88
CA GLU A 70 16.98 6.59 -15.11
C GLU A 70 17.64 7.07 -13.82
N LYS A 71 16.88 7.22 -12.72
CA LYS A 71 17.42 7.66 -11.42
C LYS A 71 18.46 6.71 -10.84
N ARG A 72 18.40 5.42 -11.18
CA ARG A 72 19.36 4.41 -10.72
C ARG A 72 20.47 4.14 -11.74
N ASN A 73 20.50 4.83 -12.87
CA ASN A 73 21.46 4.60 -13.96
C ASN A 73 21.55 3.11 -14.36
N ALA A 74 20.41 2.44 -14.47
CA ALA A 74 20.36 0.98 -14.58
C ALA A 74 20.91 0.42 -15.90
N GLY A 75 21.09 1.25 -16.93
CA GLY A 75 21.63 0.81 -18.23
C GLY A 75 20.74 -0.17 -18.99
N VAL A 76 19.45 -0.23 -18.65
CA VAL A 76 18.46 -1.14 -19.25
C VAL A 76 17.21 -0.37 -19.69
N SER A 77 16.51 -0.90 -20.69
CA SER A 77 15.21 -0.42 -21.15
C SER A 77 14.13 -1.48 -20.90
N ILE A 78 12.94 -1.06 -20.48
CA ILE A 78 11.82 -1.96 -20.23
C ILE A 78 11.35 -2.55 -21.57
N ASP A 79 11.30 -3.87 -21.68
CA ASP A 79 10.75 -4.60 -22.84
C ASP A 79 9.30 -4.99 -22.58
N LYS A 80 9.02 -5.63 -21.44
CA LYS A 80 7.68 -6.11 -21.07
C LYS A 80 7.47 -6.12 -19.57
N ILE A 81 6.28 -5.72 -19.11
CA ILE A 81 5.89 -5.89 -17.71
C ILE A 81 5.31 -7.30 -17.53
N ILE A 82 5.87 -8.08 -16.60
CA ILE A 82 5.46 -9.46 -16.30
C ILE A 82 4.36 -9.44 -15.25
N ASN A 83 4.58 -8.71 -14.17
CA ASN A 83 3.67 -8.59 -13.05
C ASN A 83 3.80 -7.21 -12.42
N ALA A 84 2.67 -6.61 -12.07
CA ALA A 84 2.67 -5.33 -11.38
C ALA A 84 1.57 -5.32 -10.34
N LYS A 85 1.91 -4.86 -9.14
CA LYS A 85 0.96 -4.64 -8.04
C LYS A 85 1.09 -3.22 -7.57
N TYR A 86 -0.04 -2.60 -7.24
CA TYR A 86 -0.06 -1.31 -6.57
C TYR A 86 -0.88 -1.35 -5.30
N ARG A 87 -0.55 -0.45 -4.37
CA ARG A 87 -1.38 -0.17 -3.20
C ARG A 87 -1.21 1.26 -2.76
N ILE A 88 -2.24 1.83 -2.15
CA ILE A 88 -2.20 3.17 -1.59
C ILE A 88 -1.62 3.09 -0.18
N VAL A 89 -0.55 3.84 0.05
CA VAL A 89 0.10 4.07 1.34
C VAL A 89 0.27 5.59 1.53
N HIS A 90 1.44 6.06 1.97
CA HIS A 90 1.84 7.47 1.87
C HIS A 90 2.23 7.88 0.43
N GLY A 91 1.51 7.38 -0.59
CA GLY A 91 1.91 7.34 -1.99
C GLY A 91 1.36 6.10 -2.70
N TYR A 92 1.56 6.02 -4.00
CA TYR A 92 1.29 4.81 -4.78
C TYR A 92 2.53 3.91 -4.70
N LYS A 93 2.45 2.84 -3.90
CA LYS A 93 3.53 1.85 -3.83
C LYS A 93 3.35 0.86 -4.96
N TYR A 94 4.36 0.77 -5.83
CA TYR A 94 4.44 -0.20 -6.90
C TYR A 94 5.45 -1.30 -6.55
N THR A 95 5.06 -2.53 -6.85
CA THR A 95 5.94 -3.70 -6.88
C THR A 95 5.84 -4.28 -8.28
N VAL A 96 6.93 -4.25 -9.04
CA VAL A 96 6.93 -4.54 -10.48
C VAL A 96 8.02 -5.56 -10.81
N GLU A 97 7.63 -6.57 -11.55
CA GLU A 97 8.51 -7.54 -12.20
C GLU A 97 8.38 -7.35 -13.72
N PHE A 98 9.51 -7.18 -14.40
CA PHE A 98 9.53 -6.83 -15.82
C PHE A 98 10.77 -7.39 -16.52
N GLU A 99 10.62 -7.70 -17.79
CA GLU A 99 11.71 -8.00 -18.68
C GLU A 99 12.34 -6.68 -19.17
N ALA A 100 13.66 -6.60 -19.09
CA ALA A 100 14.43 -5.45 -19.52
C ALA A 100 15.53 -5.87 -20.51
N LYS A 101 15.72 -5.07 -21.54
CA LYS A 101 16.82 -5.21 -22.51
C LYS A 101 18.01 -4.39 -22.03
N VAL A 102 19.20 -4.99 -22.00
CA VAL A 102 20.44 -4.25 -21.68
C VAL A 102 20.81 -3.35 -22.85
N ASN A 103 21.00 -2.05 -22.58
CA ASN A 103 21.29 -1.07 -23.61
C ASN A 103 22.61 -1.42 -24.33
N GLY A 104 22.58 -1.43 -25.66
CA GLY A 104 23.75 -1.77 -26.47
C GLY A 104 24.04 -3.27 -26.61
N SER A 105 23.19 -4.15 -26.05
CA SER A 105 23.26 -5.59 -26.27
C SER A 105 21.90 -6.17 -26.66
N ASN A 106 21.86 -7.45 -27.03
CA ASN A 106 20.62 -8.21 -27.21
C ASN A 106 20.25 -9.07 -25.99
N GLU A 107 20.95 -8.89 -24.87
CA GLU A 107 20.67 -9.59 -23.63
C GLU A 107 19.39 -9.04 -22.98
N LYS A 108 18.54 -9.96 -22.51
CA LYS A 108 17.31 -9.69 -21.77
C LYS A 108 17.50 -10.19 -20.33
N LYS A 109 17.02 -9.40 -19.37
CA LYS A 109 17.10 -9.68 -17.93
C LYS A 109 15.74 -9.53 -17.30
N ILE A 110 15.50 -10.28 -16.23
CA ILE A 110 14.30 -10.10 -15.41
C ILE A 110 14.67 -9.15 -14.27
N CYS A 111 13.94 -8.05 -14.18
CA CYS A 111 14.15 -7.03 -13.18
C CYS A 111 12.97 -6.96 -12.22
N HIS A 112 13.28 -6.69 -10.96
CA HIS A 112 12.32 -6.46 -9.91
C HIS A 112 12.55 -5.08 -9.29
N ALA A 113 11.48 -4.28 -9.23
CA ALA A 113 11.49 -2.94 -8.69
C ALA A 113 10.40 -2.74 -7.62
N ILE A 114 10.78 -2.11 -6.51
CA ILE A 114 9.85 -1.64 -5.48
C ILE A 114 10.09 -0.16 -5.27
N TYR A 115 9.04 0.64 -5.46
CA TYR A 115 9.12 2.10 -5.34
C TYR A 115 7.78 2.71 -4.92
N VAL A 116 7.82 3.94 -4.41
CA VAL A 116 6.62 4.73 -4.09
C VAL A 116 6.63 6.01 -4.92
N SER A 117 5.56 6.22 -5.68
CA SER A 117 5.27 7.47 -6.40
C SER A 117 4.42 8.39 -5.51
N LYS A 118 4.83 9.66 -5.40
CA LYS A 118 4.07 10.74 -4.76
C LYS A 118 3.88 11.88 -5.76
N PRO A 119 2.89 11.77 -6.67
CA PRO A 119 2.70 12.76 -7.75
C PRO A 119 2.56 14.19 -7.22
N TRP A 120 1.87 14.38 -6.08
CA TRP A 120 1.67 15.69 -5.45
C TRP A 120 2.95 16.35 -4.90
N LYS A 121 4.05 15.60 -4.79
CA LYS A 121 5.38 16.13 -4.41
C LYS A 121 6.39 16.03 -5.54
N ASN A 122 6.00 15.56 -6.73
CA ASN A 122 6.91 15.18 -7.82
C ASN A 122 8.07 14.28 -7.31
N GLN A 123 7.76 13.40 -6.35
CA GLN A 123 8.74 12.61 -5.63
C GLN A 123 8.58 11.12 -5.95
N LEU A 124 9.71 10.43 -6.07
CA LEU A 124 9.79 9.00 -6.34
C LEU A 124 10.82 8.40 -5.38
N ASP A 125 10.35 7.54 -4.48
CA ASP A 125 11.19 6.87 -3.48
C ASP A 125 11.47 5.43 -3.94
N ILE A 126 12.72 5.11 -4.26
CA ILE A 126 13.11 3.82 -4.84
C ILE A 126 13.73 2.96 -3.75
N PHE A 127 13.04 1.89 -3.35
CA PHE A 127 13.50 0.97 -2.31
C PHE A 127 14.36 -0.15 -2.88
N THR A 128 13.97 -0.72 -4.01
CA THR A 128 14.65 -1.86 -4.62
C THR A 128 14.63 -1.71 -6.13
N LEU A 129 15.78 -1.99 -6.75
CA LEU A 129 15.91 -2.26 -8.18
C LEU A 129 17.02 -3.30 -8.34
N HIS A 130 16.66 -4.48 -8.83
CA HIS A 130 17.58 -5.58 -9.06
C HIS A 130 17.24 -6.26 -10.38
N CYS A 131 18.24 -6.68 -11.15
CA CYS A 131 18.08 -7.40 -12.41
C CYS A 131 18.93 -8.67 -12.37
N SER A 132 18.32 -9.81 -12.67
CA SER A 132 18.95 -11.12 -12.83
C SER A 132 19.12 -11.47 -14.30
#